data_AF-A0A6B0ZLW0-F1
#
_entry.id   AF-A0A6B0ZLW0-F1
#
_cell.length_a   1.000
_cell.length_b   1.000
_cell.length_c   1.000
_cell.angle_alpha   90.00
_cell.angle_beta   90.00
_cell.angle_gamma   90.00
#
_symmetry.space_group_name_H-M   'P 1'
#
loop_
_entity.id
_entity.type
_entity.pdbx_description
1 polymer ?
#
loop_
_entity_poly.entity_id
_entity_poly.type
_entity_poly.pdbx_seq_one_letter_code
_entity_poly.pdbx_strand_id
1 'polypeptide(L)'
;MPMGDAGTEDISGSSPFADGKPILLDGFDDRHLYLEILRWLINPDIDRIDLAVSFIMKSGVDLIADHLEIALQRGARIRFLTTDYLAITDPDALTRLLDLADRPDLDEGQLQLRVFHDPKVSFHPKAYLFRSTSSAVAGGFVGSSNLSRSGIRSGVEWNLGVDQIGPLVASFERLWTDSRCASVDARWVDEYRIRRPPDSAPRIPPPEASIDVEPPRQPVNPWPVQIEALRALEETRIQGFRRGLVVMATGLGKTLLAAFDSNRPDFCRVLFIAHREEILRQSRDASRTVGVVRRRLERSSMGGHQAGNGHRLLLTLL
;
A
#
# COMPACT_ATOMS: atom_id res chain seq x y z
N MET A 1 -3.50 -31.59 25.78
CA MET A 1 -4.35 -31.28 24.61
C MET A 1 -3.47 -30.61 23.57
N PRO A 2 -3.32 -31.18 22.37
CA PRO A 2 -2.45 -30.61 21.35
C PRO A 2 -3.12 -29.39 20.70
N MET A 3 -2.31 -28.38 20.43
CA MET A 3 -2.66 -27.16 19.69
C MET A 3 -2.98 -27.54 18.24
N GLY A 4 -4.13 -27.09 17.75
CA GLY A 4 -4.59 -27.33 16.38
C GLY A 4 -3.73 -26.62 15.34
N ASP A 5 -3.42 -27.37 14.29
CA ASP A 5 -2.79 -26.95 13.05
C ASP A 5 -3.50 -25.74 12.43
N ALA A 6 -2.74 -24.70 12.07
CA ALA A 6 -3.22 -23.64 11.19
C ALA A 6 -3.26 -24.20 9.77
N GLY A 7 -4.46 -24.57 9.32
CA GLY A 7 -4.68 -25.13 7.99
C GLY A 7 -4.16 -24.24 6.89
N THR A 8 -3.33 -24.81 6.03
CA THR A 8 -3.10 -24.32 4.67
C THR A 8 -4.40 -24.49 3.89
N GLU A 9 -5.19 -23.41 3.78
CA GLU A 9 -6.42 -23.42 2.99
C GLU A 9 -6.08 -23.52 1.50
N ASP A 10 -6.72 -24.48 0.84
CA ASP A 10 -6.61 -24.73 -0.58
C ASP A 10 -7.41 -23.66 -1.35
N ILE A 11 -6.70 -22.65 -1.85
CA ILE A 11 -7.27 -21.53 -2.62
C ILE A 11 -7.49 -21.92 -4.10
N SER A 12 -7.21 -23.17 -4.49
CA SER A 12 -7.35 -23.66 -5.86
C SER A 12 -8.74 -24.26 -6.12
N GLY A 13 -9.75 -23.40 -6.24
CA GLY A 13 -11.14 -23.82 -6.46
C GLY A 13 -11.87 -22.98 -7.51
N SER A 14 -12.61 -23.68 -8.39
CA SER A 14 -13.57 -23.20 -9.40
C SER A 14 -14.29 -21.88 -9.08
N SER A 15 -14.65 -21.10 -10.12
CA SER A 15 -15.41 -19.82 -10.03
C SER A 15 -16.40 -19.80 -8.87
N PRO A 16 -16.43 -18.75 -8.02
CA PRO A 16 -17.29 -18.74 -6.85
C PRO A 16 -18.77 -18.67 -7.31
N PHE A 17 -19.01 -18.17 -8.52
CA PHE A 17 -20.30 -18.00 -9.18
C PHE A 17 -20.77 -19.31 -9.81
N ALA A 18 -21.15 -20.29 -8.98
CA ALA A 18 -21.85 -21.47 -9.49
C ALA A 18 -23.25 -21.06 -10.02
N ASP A 19 -23.59 -21.47 -11.25
CA ASP A 19 -24.88 -21.25 -11.92
C ASP A 19 -25.30 -19.78 -12.17
N GLY A 20 -24.35 -18.84 -12.22
CA GLY A 20 -24.64 -17.43 -12.51
C GLY A 20 -25.41 -16.69 -11.41
N LYS A 21 -25.44 -17.25 -10.19
CA LYS A 21 -26.08 -16.62 -9.04
C LYS A 21 -25.14 -15.64 -8.35
N PRO A 22 -25.64 -14.44 -7.98
CA PRO A 22 -24.88 -13.52 -7.15
C PRO A 22 -24.52 -14.13 -5.79
N ILE A 23 -23.39 -13.72 -5.23
CA ILE A 23 -22.91 -14.16 -3.92
C ILE A 23 -22.89 -12.97 -2.98
N LEU A 24 -23.48 -13.14 -1.79
CA LEU A 24 -23.36 -12.15 -0.72
C LEU A 24 -22.09 -12.41 0.08
N LEU A 25 -21.26 -11.37 0.21
CA LEU A 25 -20.13 -11.31 1.13
C LEU A 25 -20.48 -10.30 2.23
N ASP A 26 -20.89 -10.82 3.37
CA ASP A 26 -21.35 -10.08 4.54
C ASP A 26 -20.42 -10.22 5.75
N GLY A 27 -19.29 -10.91 5.57
CA GLY A 27 -18.31 -11.19 6.62
C GLY A 27 -18.73 -12.27 7.63
N PHE A 28 -19.94 -12.84 7.50
CA PHE A 28 -20.31 -14.03 8.26
C PHE A 28 -19.70 -15.28 7.61
N ASP A 29 -19.41 -16.30 8.43
CA ASP A 29 -18.78 -17.55 8.02
C ASP A 29 -17.48 -17.34 7.22
N ASP A 30 -16.68 -16.36 7.64
CA ASP A 30 -15.41 -15.95 7.00
C ASP A 30 -15.54 -15.51 5.53
N ARG A 31 -16.75 -15.22 5.03
CA ARG A 31 -16.99 -14.74 3.66
C ARG A 31 -16.69 -13.25 3.51
N HIS A 32 -15.41 -12.92 3.65
CA HIS A 32 -14.89 -11.58 3.49
C HIS A 32 -14.50 -11.30 2.04
N LEU A 33 -14.73 -10.06 1.60
CA LEU A 33 -14.26 -9.57 0.30
C LEU A 33 -12.74 -9.75 0.15
N TYR A 34 -11.98 -9.65 1.24
CA TYR A 34 -10.54 -9.90 1.25
C TYR A 34 -10.16 -11.25 0.65
N LEU A 35 -10.78 -12.36 1.11
CA LEU A 35 -10.43 -13.69 0.63
C LEU A 35 -10.73 -13.85 -0.86
N GLU A 36 -11.86 -13.31 -1.32
CA GLU A 36 -12.20 -13.30 -2.74
C GLU A 36 -11.21 -12.48 -3.55
N ILE A 37 -10.83 -11.27 -3.11
CA ILE A 37 -9.79 -10.48 -3.80
C ILE A 37 -8.51 -11.28 -3.94
N LEU A 38 -8.03 -11.94 -2.87
CA LEU A 38 -6.82 -12.76 -2.93
C LEU A 38 -6.95 -13.88 -3.97
N ARG A 39 -8.07 -14.61 -3.94
CA ARG A 39 -8.39 -15.70 -4.86
C ARG A 39 -8.36 -15.25 -6.32
N TRP A 40 -8.95 -14.09 -6.63
CA TRP A 40 -8.95 -13.55 -7.98
C TRP A 40 -7.57 -13.00 -8.40
N LEU A 41 -6.78 -12.44 -7.49
CA LEU A 41 -5.43 -11.96 -7.78
C LEU A 41 -4.48 -13.11 -8.15
N ILE A 42 -4.59 -14.27 -7.50
CA ILE A 42 -3.72 -15.43 -7.79
C ILE A 42 -4.23 -16.30 -8.94
N ASN A 43 -5.48 -16.11 -9.38
CA ASN A 43 -6.05 -16.90 -10.47
C ASN A 43 -5.26 -16.69 -11.78
N PRO A 44 -4.70 -17.76 -12.38
CA PRO A 44 -3.85 -17.65 -13.56
C PRO A 44 -4.57 -17.15 -14.82
N ASP A 45 -5.89 -17.32 -14.91
CA ASP A 45 -6.68 -16.92 -16.07
C ASP A 45 -6.95 -15.40 -16.11
N ILE A 46 -6.73 -14.71 -14.99
CA ILE A 46 -7.05 -13.29 -14.82
C ILE A 46 -5.87 -12.42 -15.19
N ASP A 47 -6.08 -11.54 -16.17
CA ASP A 47 -5.06 -10.66 -16.74
C ASP A 47 -5.48 -9.18 -16.76
N ARG A 48 -6.73 -8.85 -16.38
CA ARG A 48 -7.24 -7.49 -16.23
C ARG A 48 -7.94 -7.33 -14.90
N ILE A 49 -7.45 -6.37 -14.12
CA ILE A 49 -7.92 -6.09 -12.77
C ILE A 49 -8.21 -4.59 -12.68
N ASP A 50 -9.47 -4.24 -12.45
CA ASP A 50 -9.95 -2.86 -12.43
C ASP A 50 -10.60 -2.57 -11.06
N LEU A 51 -10.02 -1.67 -10.28
CA LEU A 51 -10.49 -1.29 -8.95
C LEU A 51 -10.94 0.17 -8.96
N ALA A 52 -12.24 0.41 -8.85
CA ALA A 52 -12.80 1.75 -8.63
C ALA A 52 -13.27 1.86 -7.19
N VAL A 53 -12.47 2.49 -6.34
CA VAL A 53 -12.69 2.51 -4.89
C VAL A 53 -12.54 3.92 -4.36
N SER A 54 -13.57 4.40 -3.66
CA SER A 54 -13.66 5.80 -3.19
C SER A 54 -12.47 6.16 -2.33
N PHE A 55 -12.19 5.34 -1.31
CA PHE A 55 -11.07 5.58 -0.41
C PHE A 55 -10.13 4.38 -0.38
N ILE A 56 -8.85 4.67 -0.53
CA ILE A 56 -7.78 3.68 -0.41
C ILE A 56 -6.95 4.04 0.83
N MET A 57 -6.85 3.09 1.76
CA MET A 57 -6.04 3.17 2.97
C MET A 57 -4.82 2.28 2.83
N LYS A 58 -3.67 2.69 3.39
CA LYS A 58 -2.47 1.87 3.31
C LYS A 58 -2.68 0.51 3.99
N SER A 59 -3.52 0.45 5.02
CA SER A 59 -3.89 -0.81 5.69
C SER A 59 -4.55 -1.82 4.76
N GLY A 60 -5.38 -1.37 3.82
CA GLY A 60 -6.02 -2.23 2.81
C GLY A 60 -5.03 -2.64 1.72
N VAL A 61 -4.22 -1.69 1.23
CA VAL A 61 -3.17 -1.99 0.25
C VAL A 61 -2.17 -3.01 0.79
N ASP A 62 -1.71 -2.85 2.04
CA ASP A 62 -0.76 -3.76 2.68
C ASP A 62 -1.30 -5.19 2.81
N LEU A 63 -2.62 -5.38 2.94
CA LEU A 63 -3.24 -6.72 2.99
C LEU A 63 -3.15 -7.47 1.67
N ILE A 64 -3.22 -6.76 0.54
CA ILE A 64 -3.27 -7.37 -0.80
C ILE A 64 -1.97 -7.18 -1.59
N ALA A 65 -0.99 -6.45 -1.04
CA ALA A 65 0.23 -6.06 -1.74
C ALA A 65 0.98 -7.25 -2.35
N ASP A 66 1.21 -8.31 -1.58
CA ASP A 66 1.94 -9.50 -2.07
C ASP A 66 1.18 -10.20 -3.21
N HIS A 67 -0.16 -10.17 -3.19
CA HIS A 67 -0.99 -10.78 -4.22
C HIS A 67 -1.10 -9.89 -5.48
N LEU A 68 -1.05 -8.55 -5.31
CA LEU A 68 -0.85 -7.64 -6.42
C LEU A 68 0.51 -7.90 -7.09
N GLU A 69 1.58 -8.11 -6.31
CA GLU A 69 2.89 -8.48 -6.83
C GLU A 69 2.83 -9.77 -7.65
N ILE A 70 2.16 -10.82 -7.14
CA ILE A 70 1.97 -12.09 -7.86
C ILE A 70 1.22 -11.87 -9.19
N ALA A 71 0.11 -11.11 -9.17
CA ALA A 71 -0.67 -10.83 -10.37
C ALA A 71 0.14 -10.05 -11.42
N LEU A 72 0.92 -9.05 -10.98
CA LEU A 72 1.80 -8.27 -11.84
C LEU A 72 2.92 -9.14 -12.41
N GLN A 73 3.57 -9.98 -11.63
CA GLN A 73 4.62 -10.89 -12.14
C GLN A 73 4.08 -11.91 -13.16
N ARG A 74 2.79 -12.25 -13.09
CA ARG A 74 2.11 -13.08 -14.09
C ARG A 74 1.82 -12.32 -15.41
N GLY A 75 1.95 -11.00 -15.44
CA GLY A 75 1.61 -10.18 -16.60
C GLY A 75 0.22 -9.53 -16.55
N ALA A 76 -0.49 -9.62 -15.42
CA ALA A 76 -1.80 -8.97 -15.28
C ALA A 76 -1.64 -7.45 -15.29
N ARG A 77 -2.61 -6.73 -15.88
CA ARG A 77 -2.67 -5.27 -15.83
C ARG A 77 -3.68 -4.82 -14.79
N ILE A 78 -3.26 -3.91 -13.92
CA ILE A 78 -4.03 -3.46 -12.75
C ILE A 78 -4.28 -1.96 -12.85
N ARG A 79 -5.53 -1.54 -12.73
CA ARG A 79 -5.93 -0.13 -12.74
C ARG A 79 -6.65 0.22 -11.45
N PHE A 80 -6.12 1.18 -10.71
CA PHE A 80 -6.74 1.78 -9.55
C PHE A 80 -7.31 3.15 -9.90
N LEU A 81 -8.60 3.34 -9.64
CA LEU A 81 -9.28 4.62 -9.69
C LEU A 81 -9.83 4.96 -8.31
N THR A 82 -9.41 6.09 -7.75
CA THR A 82 -9.85 6.57 -6.44
C THR A 82 -10.23 8.04 -6.48
N THR A 83 -10.46 8.67 -5.33
CA THR A 83 -10.72 10.11 -5.23
C THR A 83 -9.90 10.76 -4.12
N ASP A 84 -9.67 12.06 -4.28
CA ASP A 84 -9.17 12.96 -3.24
C ASP A 84 -10.30 13.74 -2.54
N TYR A 85 -11.55 13.46 -2.91
CA TYR A 85 -12.74 13.98 -2.23
C TYR A 85 -12.68 13.70 -0.72
N LEU A 86 -13.04 14.69 0.08
CA LEU A 86 -12.93 14.71 1.55
C LEU A 86 -11.51 14.52 2.12
N ALA A 87 -10.48 14.41 1.27
CA ALA A 87 -9.09 14.15 1.66
C ALA A 87 -8.92 12.91 2.57
N ILE A 88 -9.71 11.85 2.30
CA ILE A 88 -9.75 10.63 3.11
C ILE A 88 -8.75 9.59 2.62
N THR A 89 -8.58 9.43 1.30
CA THR A 89 -7.60 8.51 0.72
C THR A 89 -6.21 8.77 1.31
N ASP A 90 -5.56 7.71 1.78
CA ASP A 90 -4.28 7.80 2.48
C ASP A 90 -3.15 8.03 1.45
N PRO A 91 -2.41 9.15 1.51
CA PRO A 91 -1.30 9.39 0.60
C PRO A 91 -0.19 8.33 0.70
N ASP A 92 -0.01 7.67 1.85
CA ASP A 92 0.95 6.56 1.98
C ASP A 92 0.49 5.32 1.20
N ALA A 93 -0.82 5.13 1.02
CA ALA A 93 -1.36 4.06 0.21
C ALA A 93 -1.08 4.29 -1.27
N LEU A 94 -1.27 5.52 -1.74
CA LEU A 94 -0.94 5.92 -3.10
C LEU A 94 0.56 5.78 -3.35
N THR A 95 1.41 6.22 -2.42
CA THR A 95 2.86 6.00 -2.50
C THR A 95 3.19 4.50 -2.59
N ARG A 96 2.55 3.63 -1.79
CA ARG A 96 2.77 2.18 -1.83
C ARG A 96 2.38 1.57 -3.19
N LEU A 97 1.28 2.01 -3.79
CA LEU A 97 0.87 1.57 -5.13
C LEU A 97 1.84 2.04 -6.22
N LEU A 98 2.33 3.27 -6.13
CA LEU A 98 3.36 3.78 -7.05
C LEU A 98 4.68 2.99 -6.91
N ASP A 99 5.10 2.65 -5.70
CA ASP A 99 6.28 1.80 -5.50
C ASP A 99 6.13 0.41 -6.13
N LEU A 100 4.91 -0.13 -6.16
CA LEU A 100 4.60 -1.40 -6.83
C LEU A 100 4.67 -1.23 -8.35
N ALA A 101 4.15 -0.11 -8.88
CA ALA A 101 4.20 0.20 -10.31
C ALA A 101 5.63 0.43 -10.83
N ASP A 102 6.49 1.06 -10.03
CA ASP A 102 7.87 1.43 -10.41
C ASP A 102 8.89 0.28 -10.28
N ARG A 103 8.40 -0.94 -10.11
CA ARG A 103 9.27 -2.12 -10.00
C ARG A 103 9.99 -2.40 -11.32
N PRO A 104 11.30 -2.71 -11.27
CA PRO A 104 12.11 -2.89 -12.47
C PRO A 104 11.80 -4.18 -13.25
N ASP A 105 11.14 -5.15 -12.60
CA ASP A 105 10.73 -6.41 -13.19
C ASP A 105 9.33 -6.36 -13.83
N LEU A 106 8.70 -5.19 -13.90
CA LEU A 106 7.37 -4.99 -14.48
C LEU A 106 7.42 -4.18 -15.78
N ASP A 107 6.45 -4.44 -16.66
CA ASP A 107 6.28 -3.66 -17.89
C ASP A 107 5.72 -2.27 -17.57
N GLU A 108 6.12 -1.27 -18.36
CA GLU A 108 5.62 0.10 -18.21
C GLU A 108 4.08 0.15 -18.32
N GLY A 109 3.43 0.78 -17.34
CA GLY A 109 1.98 0.94 -17.31
C GLY A 109 1.21 -0.32 -16.94
N GLN A 110 1.88 -1.36 -16.42
CA GLN A 110 1.22 -2.57 -15.97
C GLN A 110 0.36 -2.35 -14.70
N LEU A 111 0.80 -1.47 -13.79
CA LEU A 111 -0.05 -0.90 -12.74
C LEU A 111 -0.27 0.59 -13.02
N GLN A 112 -1.53 1.03 -13.05
CA GLN A 112 -1.89 2.43 -13.27
C GLN A 112 -2.75 2.94 -12.13
N LEU A 113 -2.46 4.15 -11.67
CA LEU A 113 -3.21 4.82 -10.61
C LEU A 113 -3.78 6.14 -11.14
N ARG A 114 -5.08 6.33 -10.99
CA ARG A 114 -5.78 7.57 -11.30
C ARG A 114 -6.61 8.05 -10.11
N VAL A 115 -6.80 9.36 -10.05
CA VAL A 115 -7.70 10.01 -9.12
C VAL A 115 -8.75 10.77 -9.90
N PHE A 116 -10.02 10.52 -9.58
CA PHE A 116 -11.14 11.37 -9.95
C PHE A 116 -11.15 12.58 -9.02
N HIS A 117 -10.95 13.77 -9.60
CA HIS A 117 -10.91 15.04 -8.89
C HIS A 117 -12.10 15.92 -9.29
N ASP A 118 -13.07 16.06 -8.39
CA ASP A 118 -14.17 17.00 -8.53
C ASP A 118 -14.59 17.51 -7.14
N PRO A 119 -14.43 18.82 -6.83
CA PRO A 119 -14.81 19.35 -5.53
C PRO A 119 -16.33 19.40 -5.31
N LYS A 120 -17.15 19.23 -6.36
CA LYS A 120 -18.61 19.34 -6.32
C LYS A 120 -19.32 18.00 -6.44
N VAL A 121 -18.63 16.96 -6.91
CA VAL A 121 -19.21 15.65 -7.16
C VAL A 121 -18.54 14.60 -6.29
N SER A 122 -19.34 13.96 -5.44
CA SER A 122 -18.88 12.81 -4.66
C SER A 122 -18.55 11.64 -5.57
N PHE A 123 -17.33 11.12 -5.46
CA PHE A 123 -16.91 9.87 -6.09
C PHE A 123 -17.01 8.75 -5.05
N HIS A 124 -18.11 8.01 -5.06
CA HIS A 124 -18.37 6.97 -4.08
C HIS A 124 -18.49 5.50 -4.58
N PRO A 125 -17.98 5.11 -5.77
CA PRO A 125 -18.00 3.71 -6.20
C PRO A 125 -16.99 2.86 -5.41
N LYS A 126 -17.32 1.58 -5.24
CA LYS A 126 -16.51 0.54 -4.60
C LYS A 126 -16.74 -0.75 -5.37
N ALA A 127 -15.94 -0.92 -6.41
CA ALA A 127 -16.03 -2.03 -7.34
C ALA A 127 -14.65 -2.64 -7.55
N TYR A 128 -14.60 -3.96 -7.49
CA TYR A 128 -13.41 -4.78 -7.67
C TYR A 128 -13.70 -5.74 -8.82
N LEU A 129 -13.11 -5.51 -9.99
CA LEU A 129 -13.45 -6.22 -11.22
C LEU A 129 -12.25 -7.01 -11.72
N PHE A 130 -12.48 -8.27 -12.10
CA PHE A 130 -11.47 -9.22 -12.52
C PHE A 130 -11.95 -9.91 -13.80
N ARG A 131 -11.10 -9.97 -14.82
CA ARG A 131 -11.45 -10.63 -16.08
C ARG A 131 -10.23 -11.15 -16.82
N SER A 132 -10.48 -12.12 -17.66
CA SER A 132 -9.57 -12.64 -18.66
C SER A 132 -9.78 -11.94 -20.00
N THR A 133 -8.72 -11.69 -20.77
CA THR A 133 -8.84 -11.28 -22.18
C THR A 133 -8.84 -12.46 -23.15
N SER A 134 -8.43 -13.65 -22.69
CA SER A 134 -8.31 -14.87 -23.51
C SER A 134 -9.42 -15.89 -23.26
N SER A 135 -10.20 -15.73 -22.20
CA SER A 135 -11.31 -16.61 -21.85
C SER A 135 -12.56 -15.83 -21.41
N ALA A 136 -13.68 -16.55 -21.21
CA ALA A 136 -14.91 -15.97 -20.69
C ALA A 136 -14.90 -15.78 -19.16
N VAL A 137 -13.78 -16.09 -18.47
CA VAL A 137 -13.70 -15.97 -17.01
C VAL A 137 -13.71 -14.49 -16.61
N ALA A 138 -14.76 -14.11 -15.87
CA ALA A 138 -14.93 -12.77 -15.34
C ALA A 138 -15.71 -12.81 -14.01
N GLY A 139 -15.46 -11.80 -13.18
CA GLY A 139 -16.04 -11.69 -11.85
C GLY A 139 -15.86 -10.30 -11.27
N GLY A 140 -16.78 -9.87 -10.43
CA GLY A 140 -16.66 -8.58 -9.79
C GLY A 140 -17.50 -8.47 -8.53
N PHE A 141 -17.05 -7.60 -7.64
CA PHE A 141 -17.66 -7.35 -6.35
C PHE A 141 -18.01 -5.87 -6.24
N VAL A 142 -19.25 -5.58 -5.86
CA VAL A 142 -19.75 -4.21 -5.65
C VAL A 142 -20.43 -4.13 -4.30
N GLY A 143 -20.11 -3.12 -3.51
CA GLY A 143 -20.63 -3.03 -2.15
C GLY A 143 -20.21 -1.77 -1.40
N SER A 144 -20.20 -1.87 -0.08
CA SER A 144 -19.86 -0.78 0.85
C SER A 144 -18.36 -0.74 1.21
N SER A 145 -17.58 -1.74 0.80
CA SER A 145 -16.17 -1.91 1.15
C SER A 145 -15.20 -0.98 0.39
N ASN A 146 -14.64 0.00 1.10
CA ASN A 146 -13.41 0.68 0.67
C ASN A 146 -12.17 -0.22 0.80
N LEU A 147 -11.05 0.17 0.19
CA LEU A 147 -9.79 -0.58 0.28
C LEU A 147 -9.07 -0.19 1.57
N SER A 148 -9.57 -0.68 2.69
CA SER A 148 -9.02 -0.54 4.03
C SER A 148 -9.10 -1.88 4.77
N ARG A 149 -8.32 -2.06 5.85
CA ARG A 149 -8.42 -3.29 6.66
C ARG A 149 -9.85 -3.55 7.15
N SER A 150 -10.55 -2.52 7.62
CA SER A 150 -11.96 -2.64 7.99
C SER A 150 -12.79 -3.05 6.78
N GLY A 151 -12.71 -2.28 5.69
CA GLY A 151 -13.59 -2.45 4.54
C GLY A 151 -13.52 -3.83 3.88
N ILE A 152 -12.33 -4.44 3.76
CA ILE A 152 -12.22 -5.73 3.08
C ILE A 152 -12.16 -6.94 4.01
N ARG A 153 -11.83 -6.78 5.31
CA ARG A 153 -11.54 -7.92 6.20
C ARG A 153 -12.30 -7.93 7.52
N SER A 154 -12.40 -6.83 8.25
CA SER A 154 -12.87 -6.87 9.65
C SER A 154 -14.16 -6.10 9.94
N GLY A 155 -14.59 -5.25 9.01
CA GLY A 155 -15.80 -4.44 9.13
C GLY A 155 -17.06 -5.22 8.78
N VAL A 156 -18.21 -4.68 9.21
CA VAL A 156 -19.54 -5.18 8.80
C VAL A 156 -19.88 -4.52 7.47
N GLU A 157 -19.66 -5.26 6.39
CA GLU A 157 -19.73 -4.74 5.03
C GLU A 157 -20.55 -5.68 4.18
N TRP A 158 -21.35 -5.14 3.26
CA TRP A 158 -22.08 -5.94 2.29
C TRP A 158 -21.49 -5.74 0.91
N ASN A 159 -21.13 -6.85 0.28
CA ASN A 159 -20.71 -6.87 -1.13
C ASN A 159 -21.46 -7.95 -1.87
N LEU A 160 -21.87 -7.62 -3.08
CA LEU A 160 -22.46 -8.57 -4.02
C LEU A 160 -21.41 -8.95 -5.06
N GLY A 161 -21.04 -10.23 -5.08
CA GLY A 161 -20.24 -10.82 -6.14
C GLY A 161 -21.13 -11.23 -7.31
N VAL A 162 -20.69 -10.93 -8.54
CA VAL A 162 -21.36 -11.30 -9.79
C VAL A 162 -20.33 -11.71 -10.85
N ASP A 163 -20.69 -12.59 -11.79
CA ASP A 163 -19.87 -12.99 -12.94
C ASP A 163 -20.13 -12.12 -14.19
N GLN A 164 -21.38 -11.68 -14.38
CA GLN A 164 -21.80 -10.83 -15.49
C GLN A 164 -21.45 -9.36 -15.28
N ILE A 165 -20.15 -9.04 -15.41
CA ILE A 165 -19.60 -7.70 -15.12
C ILE A 165 -19.58 -6.72 -16.31
N GLY A 166 -20.09 -7.10 -17.49
CA GLY A 166 -20.01 -6.26 -18.70
C GLY A 166 -20.44 -4.79 -18.50
N PRO A 167 -21.62 -4.52 -17.90
CA PRO A 167 -22.05 -3.16 -17.57
C PRO A 167 -21.14 -2.43 -16.56
N LEU A 168 -20.55 -3.16 -15.61
CA LEU A 168 -19.61 -2.60 -14.62
C LEU A 168 -18.29 -2.20 -15.28
N VAL A 169 -17.75 -3.04 -16.16
CA VAL A 169 -16.56 -2.74 -16.96
C VAL A 169 -16.80 -1.52 -17.84
N ALA A 170 -17.93 -1.46 -18.55
CA ALA A 170 -18.28 -0.31 -19.37
C ALA A 170 -18.40 0.99 -18.55
N SER A 171 -18.93 0.91 -17.33
CA SER A 171 -19.02 2.05 -16.41
C SER A 171 -17.65 2.45 -15.87
N PHE A 172 -16.78 1.48 -15.56
CA PHE A 172 -15.39 1.74 -15.19
C PHE A 172 -14.65 2.47 -16.30
N GLU A 173 -14.75 2.05 -17.56
CA GLU A 173 -14.06 2.71 -18.68
C GLU A 173 -14.53 4.16 -18.89
N ARG A 174 -15.84 4.42 -18.73
CA ARG A 174 -16.38 5.80 -18.77
C ARG A 174 -15.76 6.66 -17.67
N LEU A 175 -15.68 6.15 -16.44
CA LEU A 175 -15.02 6.86 -15.35
C LEU A 175 -13.53 7.03 -15.62
N TRP A 176 -12.85 5.97 -16.05
CA TRP A 176 -11.42 5.97 -16.31
C TRP A 176 -11.00 7.03 -17.34
N THR A 177 -11.84 7.27 -18.35
CA THR A 177 -11.62 8.22 -19.45
C THR A 177 -12.26 9.60 -19.21
N ASP A 178 -12.94 9.80 -18.08
CA ASP A 178 -13.52 11.08 -17.69
C ASP A 178 -12.42 12.16 -17.58
N SER A 179 -12.70 13.38 -18.04
CA SER A 179 -11.74 14.50 -18.01
C SER A 179 -11.36 14.93 -16.59
N ARG A 180 -12.15 14.54 -15.58
CA ARG A 180 -11.88 14.76 -14.16
C ARG A 180 -10.90 13.75 -13.58
N CYS A 181 -10.57 12.68 -14.32
CA CYS A 181 -9.58 11.70 -13.89
C CYS A 181 -8.16 12.14 -14.29
N ALA A 182 -7.30 12.27 -13.30
CA ALA A 182 -5.88 12.57 -13.49
C ALA A 182 -5.03 11.36 -13.13
N SER A 183 -3.94 11.13 -13.89
CA SER A 183 -2.90 10.19 -13.48
C SER A 183 -2.24 10.64 -12.19
N VAL A 184 -1.98 9.70 -11.30
CA VAL A 184 -1.26 9.97 -10.06
C VAL A 184 0.21 9.61 -10.26
N ASP A 185 1.09 10.57 -9.99
CA ASP A 185 2.54 10.37 -9.90
C ASP A 185 3.04 10.81 -8.52
N ALA A 186 4.34 10.69 -8.27
CA ALA A 186 4.94 11.09 -7.00
C ALA A 186 4.68 12.57 -6.66
N ARG A 187 4.67 13.45 -7.67
CA ARG A 187 4.42 14.88 -7.50
C ARG A 187 2.98 15.14 -7.06
N TRP A 188 2.01 14.48 -7.69
CA TRP A 188 0.61 14.57 -7.31
C TRP A 188 0.40 14.17 -5.84
N VAL A 189 1.07 13.10 -5.39
CA VAL A 189 0.98 12.65 -4.00
C VAL A 189 1.58 13.67 -3.03
N ASP A 190 2.72 14.28 -3.37
CA ASP A 190 3.32 15.34 -2.56
C ASP A 190 2.41 16.58 -2.46
N GLU A 191 1.81 17.01 -3.58
CA GLU A 191 0.84 18.11 -3.61
C GLU A 191 -0.42 17.78 -2.81
N TYR A 192 -0.90 16.53 -2.89
CA TYR A 192 -2.02 16.04 -2.10
C TYR A 192 -1.73 16.07 -0.59
N ARG A 193 -0.53 15.66 -0.16
CA ARG A 193 -0.11 15.76 1.25
C ARG A 193 -0.10 17.20 1.77
N ILE A 194 0.24 18.17 0.92
CA ILE A 194 0.30 19.59 1.30
C ILE A 194 -1.10 20.18 1.46
N ARG A 195 -2.01 19.90 0.52
CA ARG A 195 -3.39 20.44 0.54
C ARG A 195 -4.33 19.69 1.48
N ARG A 196 -3.96 18.49 1.93
CA ARG A 196 -4.70 17.70 2.91
C ARG A 196 -4.70 18.42 4.27
N PRO A 197 -5.88 18.79 4.82
CA PRO A 197 -5.93 19.49 6.10
C PRO A 197 -5.26 18.69 7.22
N PRO A 198 -4.51 19.30 8.15
CA PRO A 198 -3.91 18.57 9.27
C PRO A 198 -4.96 17.86 10.15
N ASP A 199 -6.17 18.43 10.24
CA ASP A 199 -7.36 17.87 10.92
C ASP A 199 -8.25 16.98 10.02
N SER A 200 -7.79 16.59 8.83
CA SER A 200 -8.48 15.57 8.00
C SER A 200 -8.18 14.13 8.45
N ALA A 201 -7.41 13.98 9.54
CA ALA A 201 -7.51 12.83 10.44
C ALA A 201 -8.90 12.83 11.13
N PRO A 202 -9.46 11.67 11.49
CA PRO A 202 -10.89 11.39 11.47
C PRO A 202 -11.69 12.29 12.42
N ARG A 203 -12.35 13.30 11.86
CA ARG A 203 -13.58 13.82 12.44
C ARG A 203 -14.71 13.37 11.55
N ILE A 204 -15.65 12.67 12.18
CA ILE A 204 -16.89 12.12 11.65
C ILE A 204 -17.40 12.99 10.48
N PRO A 205 -17.55 12.45 9.25
CA PRO A 205 -18.15 13.20 8.15
C PRO A 205 -19.62 13.50 8.46
N PRO A 206 -20.26 14.45 7.76
CA PRO A 206 -21.69 14.72 7.91
C PRO A 206 -22.54 13.43 7.74
N PRO A 207 -23.80 13.41 8.22
CA PRO A 207 -24.60 12.19 8.46
C PRO A 207 -24.88 11.26 7.26
N GLU A 208 -24.42 11.58 6.06
CA GLU A 208 -24.78 10.89 4.82
C GLU A 208 -23.72 9.90 4.32
N ALA A 209 -22.55 9.79 4.96
CA ALA A 209 -21.54 8.79 4.61
C ALA A 209 -21.01 8.11 5.87
N SER A 210 -21.42 6.85 6.10
CA SER A 210 -20.73 5.94 7.01
C SER A 210 -19.35 5.65 6.43
N ILE A 211 -18.36 6.44 6.84
CA ILE A 211 -16.96 6.22 6.46
C ILE A 211 -16.31 5.51 7.63
N ASP A 212 -15.91 4.26 7.41
CA ASP A 212 -14.98 3.52 8.25
C ASP A 212 -13.60 4.19 8.18
N VAL A 213 -13.42 5.25 8.95
CA VAL A 213 -12.12 5.90 9.08
C VAL A 213 -11.33 5.17 10.15
N GLU A 214 -10.30 4.44 9.72
CA GLU A 214 -9.34 3.83 10.64
C GLU A 214 -8.66 4.94 11.45
N PRO A 215 -8.53 4.78 12.79
CA PRO A 215 -7.94 5.83 13.63
C PRO A 215 -6.52 6.19 13.14
N PRO A 216 -6.11 7.46 13.30
CA PRO A 216 -4.81 7.92 12.84
C PRO A 216 -3.72 7.09 13.52
N ARG A 217 -2.74 6.63 12.73
CA ARG A 217 -1.62 5.82 13.24
C ARG A 217 -0.97 6.51 14.43
N GLN A 218 -0.85 5.79 15.55
CA GLN A 218 -0.03 6.24 16.66
C GLN A 218 1.44 6.29 16.20
N PRO A 219 2.21 7.34 16.56
CA PRO A 219 3.63 7.40 16.25
C PRO A 219 4.34 6.18 16.86
N VAL A 220 5.15 5.51 16.06
CA VAL A 220 5.95 4.37 16.55
C VAL A 220 7.08 4.92 17.41
N ASN A 221 7.09 4.56 18.69
CA ASN A 221 8.14 4.96 19.62
C ASN A 221 9.25 3.89 19.69
N PRO A 222 10.53 4.29 19.84
CA PRO A 222 11.63 3.35 19.98
C PRO A 222 11.51 2.53 21.27
N TRP A 223 11.90 1.26 21.21
CA TRP A 223 11.96 0.39 22.39
C TRP A 223 13.12 0.77 23.32
N PRO A 224 13.10 0.38 24.61
CA PRO A 224 14.15 0.74 25.57
C PRO A 224 15.59 0.44 25.10
N VAL A 225 15.81 -0.74 24.49
CA VAL A 225 17.13 -1.13 23.94
C VAL A 225 17.56 -0.25 22.76
N GLN A 226 16.59 0.24 21.96
CA GLN A 226 16.86 1.16 20.86
C GLN A 226 17.17 2.56 21.40
N ILE A 227 16.50 3.01 22.46
CA ILE A 227 16.80 4.28 23.14
C ILE A 227 18.23 4.27 23.68
N GLU A 228 18.64 3.16 24.30
CA GLU A 228 20.02 2.99 24.80
C GLU A 228 21.04 3.07 23.66
N ALA A 229 20.79 2.36 22.55
CA ALA A 229 21.64 2.41 21.37
C ALA A 229 21.72 3.82 20.75
N LEU A 230 20.59 4.55 20.66
CA LEU A 230 20.53 5.92 20.17
C LEU A 230 21.33 6.89 21.05
N ARG A 231 21.25 6.73 22.38
CA ARG A 231 22.05 7.53 23.33
C ARG A 231 23.54 7.26 23.18
N ALA A 232 23.94 5.98 23.10
CA ALA A 232 25.34 5.62 22.89
C ALA A 232 25.88 6.18 21.56
N LEU A 233 25.11 6.08 20.47
CA LEU A 233 25.46 6.70 19.20
C LEU A 233 25.63 8.23 19.33
N GLU A 234 24.75 8.90 20.07
CA GLU A 234 24.84 10.34 20.27
C GLU A 234 26.09 10.75 21.08
N GLU A 235 26.37 10.04 22.16
CA GLU A 235 27.56 10.29 22.98
C GLU A 235 28.85 10.15 22.17
N THR A 236 28.94 9.14 21.30
CA THR A 236 30.11 9.00 20.41
C THR A 236 30.25 10.17 19.43
N ARG A 237 29.14 10.72 18.92
CA ARG A 237 29.19 11.90 18.03
C ARG A 237 29.63 13.16 18.78
N ILE A 238 29.15 13.36 20.01
CA ILE A 238 29.56 14.45 20.88
C ILE A 238 31.08 14.38 21.16
N GLN A 239 31.63 13.18 21.29
CA GLN A 239 33.07 12.94 21.42
C GLN A 239 33.87 13.14 20.12
N GLY A 240 33.21 13.50 19.01
CA GLY A 240 33.85 13.79 17.72
C GLY A 240 34.02 12.59 16.79
N PHE A 241 33.53 11.40 17.15
CA PHE A 241 33.59 10.24 16.27
C PHE A 241 32.65 10.41 15.07
N ARG A 242 33.17 10.14 13.87
CA ARG A 242 32.44 10.30 12.59
C ARG A 242 31.87 8.98 12.05
N ARG A 243 32.17 7.86 12.70
CA ARG A 243 31.76 6.51 12.30
C ARG A 243 31.37 5.75 13.57
N GLY A 244 30.25 5.04 13.52
CA GLY A 244 29.75 4.19 14.59
C GLY A 244 29.21 2.88 14.03
N LEU A 245 29.30 1.82 14.82
CA LEU A 245 28.75 0.51 14.48
C LEU A 245 27.86 0.08 15.65
N VAL A 246 26.61 -0.26 15.34
CA VAL A 246 25.69 -0.85 16.32
C VAL A 246 25.56 -2.34 16.03
N VAL A 247 25.85 -3.17 17.03
CA VAL A 247 25.63 -4.61 16.98
C VAL A 247 24.37 -4.91 17.79
N MET A 248 23.35 -5.48 17.14
CA MET A 248 22.11 -5.90 17.78
C MET A 248 21.78 -7.34 17.43
N ALA A 249 21.12 -8.04 18.36
CA ALA A 249 20.50 -9.32 18.09
C ALA A 249 19.38 -9.19 17.04
N THR A 250 19.07 -10.29 16.36
CA THR A 250 17.94 -10.39 15.42
C THR A 250 16.62 -10.13 16.15
N GLY A 251 15.65 -9.52 15.47
CA GLY A 251 14.32 -9.24 16.05
C GLY A 251 14.23 -7.99 16.93
N LEU A 252 15.35 -7.34 17.28
CA LEU A 252 15.34 -6.08 18.08
C LEU A 252 15.08 -4.81 17.26
N GLY A 253 14.67 -4.96 15.99
CA GLY A 253 14.29 -3.84 15.13
C GLY A 253 15.48 -3.00 14.64
N LYS A 254 16.53 -3.63 14.08
CA LYS A 254 17.70 -2.90 13.56
C LYS A 254 17.35 -1.83 12.53
N THR A 255 16.39 -2.16 11.67
CA THR A 255 15.85 -1.29 10.63
C THR A 255 15.13 -0.07 11.21
N LEU A 256 14.37 -0.27 12.29
CA LEU A 256 13.70 0.83 13.02
C LEU A 256 14.72 1.71 13.75
N LEU A 257 15.73 1.13 14.41
CA LEU A 257 16.80 1.91 15.02
C LEU A 257 17.49 2.81 13.99
N ALA A 258 17.84 2.27 12.82
CA ALA A 258 18.47 3.02 11.74
C ALA A 258 17.57 4.16 11.23
N ALA A 259 16.25 3.92 11.14
CA ALA A 259 15.28 4.97 10.83
C ALA A 259 15.23 6.06 11.92
N PHE A 260 15.15 5.70 13.20
CA PHE A 260 15.16 6.68 14.30
C PHE A 260 16.42 7.53 14.34
N ASP A 261 17.59 6.90 14.21
CA ASP A 261 18.88 7.60 14.24
C ASP A 261 19.09 8.52 13.04
N SER A 262 18.53 8.14 11.89
CA SER A 262 18.63 8.93 10.65
C SER A 262 17.60 10.07 10.57
N ASN A 263 16.55 10.08 11.41
CA ASN A 263 15.53 11.13 11.48
C ASN A 263 16.01 12.40 12.19
N ARG A 264 17.12 12.98 11.73
CA ARG A 264 17.76 14.12 12.40
C ARG A 264 17.92 15.29 11.43
N PRO A 265 17.72 16.53 11.90
CA PRO A 265 17.90 17.71 11.06
C PRO A 265 19.35 17.85 10.55
N ASP A 266 20.32 17.33 11.30
CA ASP A 266 21.76 17.36 10.95
C ASP A 266 22.10 16.46 9.75
N PHE A 267 21.26 15.46 9.46
CA PHE A 267 21.48 14.52 8.36
C PHE A 267 20.64 14.91 7.15
N CYS A 268 21.21 15.75 6.28
CA CYS A 268 20.53 16.18 5.06
C CYS A 268 20.42 15.08 3.99
N ARG A 269 21.30 14.07 4.04
CA ARG A 269 21.36 12.97 3.07
C ARG A 269 21.72 11.67 3.76
N VAL A 270 20.88 10.65 3.58
CA VAL A 270 21.03 9.31 4.18
C VAL A 270 21.06 8.28 3.06
N LEU A 271 22.03 7.37 3.10
CA LEU A 271 22.15 6.26 2.16
C LEU A 271 22.05 4.93 2.92
N PHE A 272 20.99 4.18 2.64
CA PHE A 272 20.81 2.82 3.14
C PHE A 272 21.45 1.83 2.18
N ILE A 273 22.35 0.99 2.69
CA ILE A 273 23.01 -0.07 1.91
C ILE A 273 22.73 -1.41 2.58
N ALA A 274 22.23 -2.36 1.78
CA ALA A 274 22.01 -3.73 2.22
C ALA A 274 22.32 -4.71 1.08
N HIS A 275 22.58 -5.96 1.45
CA HIS A 275 22.96 -7.03 0.52
C HIS A 275 21.75 -7.75 -0.11
N ARG A 276 20.53 -7.50 0.38
CA ARG A 276 19.26 -8.05 -0.13
C ARG A 276 18.25 -6.94 -0.36
N GLU A 277 17.49 -7.04 -1.45
CA GLU A 277 16.45 -6.06 -1.77
C GLU A 277 15.36 -6.00 -0.70
N GLU A 278 15.00 -7.12 -0.09
CA GLU A 278 14.02 -7.19 0.99
C GLU A 278 14.39 -6.27 2.17
N ILE A 279 15.67 -6.23 2.55
CA ILE A 279 16.17 -5.37 3.64
C ILE A 279 16.06 -3.89 3.25
N LEU A 280 16.26 -3.56 1.97
CA LEU A 280 16.05 -2.20 1.46
C LEU A 280 14.57 -1.80 1.50
N ARG A 281 13.66 -2.71 1.14
CA ARG A 281 12.20 -2.48 1.24
C ARG A 281 11.81 -2.24 2.71
N GLN A 282 12.27 -3.08 3.63
CA GLN A 282 12.05 -2.92 5.07
C GLN A 282 12.61 -1.58 5.60
N SER A 283 13.80 -1.18 5.13
CA SER A 283 14.44 0.09 5.53
C SER A 283 13.67 1.31 5.06
N ARG A 284 13.16 1.26 3.83
CA ARG A 284 12.27 2.30 3.27
C ARG A 284 10.99 2.41 4.09
N ASP A 285 10.35 1.28 4.40
CA ASP A 285 9.09 1.25 5.13
C ASP A 285 9.27 1.74 6.57
N ALA A 286 10.30 1.29 7.28
CA ALA A 286 10.64 1.77 8.63
C ALA A 286 10.92 3.29 8.64
N SER A 287 11.65 3.79 7.65
CA SER A 287 11.94 5.23 7.51
C SER A 287 10.68 6.06 7.32
N ARG A 288 9.70 5.54 6.55
CA ARG A 288 8.39 6.18 6.39
C ARG A 288 7.58 6.16 7.68
N THR A 289 7.57 5.03 8.39
CA THR A 289 6.90 4.89 9.69
C THR A 289 7.41 5.87 10.75
N VAL A 290 8.72 6.11 10.77
CA VAL A 290 9.35 7.05 11.71
C VAL A 290 9.26 8.52 11.25
N GLY A 291 8.90 8.77 9.98
CA GLY A 291 8.78 10.11 9.41
C GLY A 291 10.09 10.70 8.85
N VAL A 292 11.09 9.86 8.58
CA VAL A 292 12.45 10.24 8.14
C VAL A 292 12.49 10.84 6.74
N VAL A 293 11.53 10.52 5.85
CA VAL A 293 11.68 10.81 4.42
C VAL A 293 10.62 11.79 3.93
N ARG A 294 11.03 13.06 3.82
CA ARG A 294 10.39 14.08 2.97
C ARG A 294 11.07 14.25 1.60
N ARG A 295 12.13 13.50 1.24
CA ARG A 295 12.78 13.63 -0.09
C ARG A 295 13.38 12.33 -0.61
N ARG A 296 13.03 12.03 -1.87
CA ARG A 296 13.54 11.05 -2.85
C ARG A 296 14.65 10.09 -2.39
N LEU A 297 14.33 8.80 -2.30
CA LEU A 297 15.30 7.70 -2.29
C LEU A 297 15.72 7.43 -3.74
N GLU A 298 16.92 7.85 -4.14
CA GLU A 298 17.48 7.50 -5.45
C GLU A 298 18.27 6.19 -5.36
N ARG A 299 17.90 5.22 -6.22
CA ARG A 299 18.67 3.97 -6.38
C ARG A 299 19.93 4.27 -7.19
N SER A 300 21.10 3.91 -6.66
CA SER A 300 22.34 3.87 -7.43
C SER A 300 22.98 2.50 -7.26
N SER A 301 23.23 1.82 -8.39
CA SER A 301 24.05 0.61 -8.45
C SER A 301 25.53 1.00 -8.27
N MET A 302 26.31 0.10 -7.67
CA MET A 302 27.73 0.30 -7.40
C MET A 302 28.53 0.51 -8.70
N GLY A 303 28.67 1.77 -9.11
CA GLY A 303 29.63 2.25 -10.10
C GLY A 303 30.37 3.44 -9.49
N GLY A 304 31.70 3.35 -9.43
CA GLY A 304 32.57 4.21 -8.62
C GLY A 304 32.26 5.71 -8.71
N HIS A 305 31.93 6.30 -7.55
CA HIS A 305 31.90 7.75 -7.39
C HIS A 305 32.80 8.14 -6.21
N GLN A 306 33.83 8.93 -6.52
CA GLN A 306 34.65 9.60 -5.51
C GLN A 306 33.77 10.54 -4.68
N ALA A 307 33.86 10.40 -3.35
CA ALA A 307 33.01 11.09 -2.40
C ALA A 307 33.53 12.51 -2.08
N GLY A 308 32.74 13.53 -2.39
CA GLY A 308 32.94 14.91 -1.93
C GLY A 308 32.48 15.13 -0.48
N ASN A 309 33.19 16.02 0.23
CA ASN A 309 33.08 16.37 1.66
C ASN A 309 31.72 16.98 2.05
N GLY A 310 30.72 16.14 2.28
CA GLY A 310 29.52 16.48 3.06
C GLY A 310 29.24 15.37 4.06
N HIS A 311 28.70 15.69 5.23
CA HIS A 311 28.31 14.71 6.25
C HIS A 311 27.28 13.72 5.68
N ARG A 312 27.76 12.57 5.17
CA ARG A 312 26.95 11.46 4.67
C ARG A 312 26.96 10.38 5.75
N LEU A 313 25.78 9.99 6.24
CA LEU A 313 25.65 8.78 7.05
C LEU A 313 25.49 7.58 6.12
N LEU A 314 26.45 6.66 6.18
CA LEU A 314 26.38 5.37 5.52
C LEU A 314 25.88 4.35 6.55
N LEU A 315 24.66 3.85 6.38
CA LEU A 315 24.13 2.78 7.22
C LEU A 315 24.24 1.47 6.45
N THR A 316 25.14 0.59 6.90
CA THR A 316 25.23 -0.79 6.44
C THR A 316 24.41 -1.65 7.38
N LEU A 317 23.30 -2.19 6.87
CA LEU A 317 22.53 -3.22 7.57
C LEU A 317 23.07 -4.59 7.13
N LEU A 318 23.84 -5.23 8.03
CA LEU A 318 24.28 -6.62 7.90
C LEU A 318 23.16 -7.57 8.32
#